data_AF-A0A920MS15-F1
#
_entry.id   AF-A0A920MS15-F1
#
_cell.length_a   1.000
_cell.length_b   1.000
_cell.length_c   1.000
_cell.angle_alpha   90.00
_cell.angle_beta   90.00
_cell.angle_gamma   90.00
#
_symmetry.space_group_name_H-M   'P 1'
#
loop_
_entity.id
_entity.type
_entity.pdbx_description
1 polymer ?
#
loop_
_entity_poly.entity_id
_entity_poly.type
_entity_poly.pdbx_seq_one_letter_code
_entity_poly.pdbx_strand_id
1 'polypeptide(L)'
;MDPVQKIYRLLIFIIVGTILWRVFPFLAPIIGMLLFSFLFTTIFLQAADSLERYTRSRSLGVFIILSSVIALGIAFIGSFISNMGSQIKSFSQKIQRDDFSTSIENLSIGIKESLPNSISNMVPESEKIITIAKNSMLEVFQSVLSLLSSAGSFFFVSFMVLIFTSFF
;
A
#
# COMPACT_ATOMS: atom_id res chain seq x y z
N MET A 1 25.80 25.59 -40.00
CA MET A 1 25.76 25.26 -38.56
C MET A 1 26.83 24.23 -38.28
N ASP A 2 27.85 24.60 -37.51
CA ASP A 2 29.03 23.76 -37.33
C ASP A 2 28.71 22.44 -36.63
N PRO A 3 29.28 21.31 -37.08
CA PRO A 3 29.09 19.99 -36.48
C PRO A 3 29.38 19.95 -34.97
N VAL A 4 30.37 20.74 -34.55
CA VAL A 4 30.79 20.89 -33.15
C VAL A 4 29.68 21.44 -32.27
N GLN A 5 28.88 22.39 -32.78
CA GLN A 5 27.78 23.00 -32.03
C GLN A 5 26.61 22.02 -31.84
N LYS A 6 26.38 21.11 -32.80
CA LYS A 6 25.39 20.01 -32.66
C LYS A 6 25.81 19.02 -31.57
N ILE A 7 27.09 18.64 -31.55
CA ILE A 7 27.63 17.71 -30.55
C ILE A 7 27.56 18.31 -29.15
N TYR A 8 27.93 19.59 -29.00
CA TYR A 8 27.84 20.30 -27.72
C TYR A 8 26.41 20.36 -27.19
N ARG A 9 25.43 20.67 -28.05
CA ARG A 9 24.02 20.73 -27.68
C ARG A 9 23.46 19.36 -27.29
N LEU A 10 23.90 18.29 -27.96
CA LEU A 10 23.54 16.92 -27.64
C LEU A 10 24.11 16.48 -26.29
N LEU A 11 25.39 16.79 -26.02
CA LEU A 11 26.04 16.48 -24.75
C LEU A 11 25.35 17.15 -23.56
N ILE A 12 25.00 18.43 -23.69
CA ILE A 12 24.22 19.14 -22.66
C ILE A 12 22.87 18.45 -22.44
N PHE A 13 22.17 18.06 -23.50
CA PHE A 13 20.87 17.40 -23.39
C PHE A 13 20.97 16.06 -22.65
N ILE A 14 22.02 15.28 -22.92
CA ILE A 14 22.29 14.01 -22.23
C ILE A 14 22.60 14.24 -20.75
N ILE A 15 23.44 15.25 -20.43
CA ILE A 15 23.79 15.57 -19.04
C ILE A 15 22.55 16.01 -18.27
N VAL A 16 21.78 16.95 -18.83
CA VAL A 16 20.54 17.45 -18.21
C VAL A 16 19.49 16.34 -18.09
N GLY A 17 19.33 15.51 -19.12
CA GLY A 17 18.41 14.38 -19.10
C GLY A 17 18.76 13.34 -18.02
N THR A 18 20.04 13.06 -17.84
CA THR A 18 20.51 12.13 -16.80
C THR A 18 20.27 12.68 -15.39
N ILE A 19 20.50 13.98 -15.20
CA ILE A 19 20.22 14.66 -13.93
C ILE A 19 18.72 14.64 -13.63
N LEU A 20 17.88 15.01 -14.62
CA LEU A 20 16.43 14.99 -14.48
C LEU A 20 15.91 13.59 -14.17
N TRP A 21 16.41 12.55 -14.84
CA TRP A 21 16.03 11.17 -14.57
C TRP A 21 16.33 10.74 -13.13
N ARG A 22 17.47 11.20 -12.58
CA ARG A 22 17.85 10.92 -11.19
C ARG A 22 17.06 11.74 -10.17
N VAL A 23 16.63 12.95 -10.52
CA VAL A 23 15.82 13.83 -9.63
C VAL A 23 14.33 13.49 -9.66
N PHE A 24 13.81 13.00 -10.79
CA PHE A 24 12.40 12.65 -10.98
C PHE A 24 11.78 11.76 -9.88
N PRO A 25 12.41 10.66 -9.42
CA PRO A 25 11.84 9.83 -8.36
C PRO A 25 11.67 10.56 -7.02
N PHE A 26 12.40 11.66 -6.78
CA PHE A 26 12.22 12.48 -5.58
C PHE A 26 11.05 13.47 -5.71
N LEU A 27 10.67 13.83 -6.94
CA LEU A 27 9.52 14.70 -7.22
C LEU A 27 8.21 13.91 -7.29
N ALA A 28 8.25 12.63 -7.67
CA ALA A 28 7.05 11.79 -7.80
C ALA A 28 6.17 11.74 -6.53
N PRO A 29 6.71 11.59 -5.30
CA PRO A 29 5.91 11.66 -4.07
C PRO A 29 5.27 13.03 -3.86
N ILE A 30 5.98 14.11 -4.16
CA ILE A 30 5.49 15.49 -4.01
C ILE A 30 4.35 15.77 -5.00
N ILE A 31 4.54 15.37 -6.27
CA ILE A 31 3.51 15.48 -7.31
C ILE A 31 2.27 14.66 -6.92
N GLY A 32 2.46 13.44 -6.42
CA GLY A 32 1.37 12.61 -5.91
C GLY A 32 0.62 13.27 -4.77
N MET A 33 1.34 13.81 -3.78
CA MET A 33 0.74 14.52 -2.65
C MET A 33 -0.05 15.76 -3.10
N LEU A 34 0.47 16.53 -4.07
CA LEU A 34 -0.23 17.69 -4.66
C LEU A 34 -1.52 17.28 -5.40
N LEU A 35 -1.45 16.23 -6.24
CA LEU A 35 -2.61 15.71 -6.95
C LEU A 35 -3.69 15.23 -5.98
N PHE A 36 -3.31 14.45 -4.96
CA PHE A 36 -4.24 13.98 -3.94
C PHE A 36 -4.82 15.12 -3.12
N SER A 37 -4.01 16.09 -2.72
CA SER A 37 -4.49 17.31 -2.04
C SER A 37 -5.57 17.99 -2.87
N PHE A 38 -5.31 18.21 -4.16
CA PHE A 38 -6.26 18.89 -5.05
C PHE A 38 -7.57 18.11 -5.22
N LEU A 39 -7.49 16.79 -5.42
CA LEU A 39 -8.66 15.92 -5.54
C LEU A 39 -9.48 15.91 -4.25
N PHE A 40 -8.83 15.76 -3.10
CA PHE A 40 -9.49 15.78 -1.80
C PHE A 40 -10.15 17.13 -1.56
N THR A 41 -9.43 18.25 -1.73
CA THR A 41 -10.03 19.58 -1.60
C THR A 41 -11.26 19.72 -2.49
N THR A 42 -11.22 19.27 -3.74
CA THR A 42 -12.37 19.39 -4.65
C THR A 42 -13.60 18.62 -4.14
N ILE A 43 -13.41 17.37 -3.69
CA ILE A 43 -14.50 16.53 -3.17
C ILE A 43 -15.04 17.11 -1.85
N PHE A 44 -14.15 17.52 -0.95
CA PHE A 44 -14.50 18.01 0.38
C PHE A 44 -15.14 19.40 0.34
N LEU A 45 -14.70 20.30 -0.55
CA LEU A 45 -15.31 21.62 -0.70
C LEU A 45 -16.74 21.51 -1.23
N GLN A 46 -16.98 20.66 -2.23
CA GLN A 46 -18.33 20.43 -2.75
C GLN A 46 -19.26 19.81 -1.70
N ALA A 47 -18.73 18.90 -0.88
CA ALA A 47 -19.46 18.34 0.24
C ALA A 47 -19.77 19.42 1.31
N ALA A 48 -18.80 20.29 1.61
CA ALA A 48 -18.97 21.40 2.55
C ALA A 48 -19.98 22.43 2.06
N ASP A 49 -19.95 22.81 0.80
CA ASP A 49 -20.92 23.73 0.18
C ASP A 49 -22.34 23.13 0.16
N SER A 50 -22.45 21.82 -0.05
CA SER A 50 -23.73 21.10 0.03
C SER A 50 -24.27 21.10 1.47
N LEU A 51 -23.38 20.96 2.45
CA LEU A 51 -23.74 20.99 3.88
C LEU A 51 -23.99 22.42 4.39
N GLU A 52 -23.33 23.43 3.82
CA GLU A 52 -23.56 24.84 4.09
C GLU A 52 -25.01 25.23 3.79
N ARG A 53 -25.59 24.72 2.70
CA ARG A 53 -27.02 24.92 2.39
C ARG A 53 -27.94 24.42 3.49
N TYR A 54 -27.51 23.46 4.30
CA TYR A 54 -28.27 22.91 5.42
C TYR A 54 -27.96 23.62 6.75
N THR A 55 -26.69 23.89 7.04
CA THR A 55 -26.23 24.43 8.34
C THR A 55 -26.17 25.96 8.38
N ARG A 56 -26.29 26.64 7.21
CA ARG A 56 -26.33 28.11 7.06
C ARG A 56 -25.03 28.83 7.48
N SER A 57 -23.95 28.08 7.73
CA SER A 57 -22.63 28.59 8.08
C SER A 57 -21.56 27.71 7.45
N ARG A 58 -20.69 28.33 6.64
CA ARG A 58 -19.62 27.66 5.90
C ARG A 58 -18.60 27.00 6.82
N SER A 59 -18.17 27.68 7.87
CA SER A 59 -17.18 27.17 8.83
C SER A 59 -17.71 25.97 9.63
N LEU A 60 -18.99 25.97 10.00
CA LEU A 60 -19.63 24.85 10.68
C LEU A 60 -19.78 23.63 9.76
N GLY A 61 -20.14 23.84 8.49
CA GLY A 61 -20.23 22.76 7.50
C GLY A 61 -18.89 22.05 7.29
N VAL A 62 -17.81 22.84 7.11
CA VAL A 62 -16.44 22.31 7.00
C VAL A 62 -16.04 21.54 8.26
N PHE A 63 -16.28 22.09 9.44
CA PHE A 63 -15.92 21.44 10.71
C PHE A 63 -16.63 20.08 10.91
N ILE A 64 -17.92 20.00 10.58
CA ILE A 64 -18.70 18.77 10.72
C ILE A 64 -18.17 17.67 9.79
N ILE A 65 -17.88 18.02 8.53
CA ILE A 65 -17.35 17.05 7.57
C ILE A 65 -15.97 16.57 7.99
N LEU A 66 -15.09 17.49 8.41
CA LEU A 66 -13.75 17.15 8.86
C LEU A 66 -13.80 16.19 10.04
N SER A 67 -14.59 16.52 11.06
CA SER A 67 -14.76 15.70 12.26
C SER A 67 -15.36 14.33 11.94
N SER A 68 -16.36 14.29 11.04
CA SER A 68 -16.99 13.04 10.60
C SER A 68 -16.01 12.12 9.87
N VAL A 69 -15.21 12.65 8.94
CA VAL A 69 -14.23 11.83 8.21
C VAL A 69 -13.11 11.37 9.12
N ILE A 70 -12.63 12.20 10.05
CA ILE A 70 -11.65 11.77 11.06
C ILE A 70 -12.22 10.63 11.91
N ALA A 71 -13.45 10.78 12.42
CA ALA A 71 -14.10 9.77 13.23
C ALA A 71 -14.29 8.45 12.47
N LEU A 72 -14.78 8.52 11.22
CA LEU A 72 -14.94 7.35 10.35
C LEU A 72 -13.61 6.69 10.00
N GLY A 73 -12.57 7.50 9.74
CA GLY A 73 -11.22 7.00 9.45
C GLY A 73 -10.62 6.24 10.64
N ILE A 74 -10.70 6.80 11.85
CA ILE A 74 -10.22 6.16 13.08
C ILE A 74 -11.02 4.87 13.36
N ALA A 75 -12.34 4.92 13.25
CA ALA A 75 -13.20 3.76 13.47
C ALA A 75 -12.93 2.63 12.46
N PHE A 76 -12.75 3.00 11.18
CA PHE A 76 -12.42 2.05 10.13
C PHE A 76 -11.06 1.41 10.35
N ILE A 77 -10.00 2.20 10.60
CA ILE A 77 -8.65 1.68 10.84
C ILE A 77 -8.62 0.78 12.08
N GLY A 78 -9.27 1.20 13.18
CA GLY A 78 -9.37 0.39 14.39
C GLY A 78 -10.07 -0.95 14.15
N SER A 79 -11.21 -0.93 13.45
CA SER A 79 -11.94 -2.14 13.07
C SER A 79 -11.13 -3.04 12.12
N PHE A 80 -10.47 -2.45 11.14
CA PHE A 80 -9.68 -3.18 10.16
C PHE A 80 -8.46 -3.85 10.80
N ILE A 81 -7.72 -3.14 11.66
CA ILE A 81 -6.58 -3.69 12.42
C ILE A 81 -7.06 -4.81 13.35
N SER A 82 -8.19 -4.63 14.05
CA SER A 82 -8.73 -5.66 14.94
C SER A 82 -9.11 -6.93 14.19
N ASN A 83 -9.85 -6.79 13.07
CA ASN A 83 -10.28 -7.92 12.25
C ASN A 83 -9.10 -8.63 11.58
N MET A 84 -8.18 -7.88 10.99
CA MET A 84 -6.97 -8.44 10.37
C MET A 84 -6.04 -9.06 11.41
N GLY A 85 -5.80 -8.39 12.53
CA GLY A 85 -4.97 -8.89 13.62
C GLY A 85 -5.51 -10.19 14.21
N SER A 86 -6.83 -10.31 14.37
CA SER A 86 -7.50 -11.55 14.78
C SER A 86 -7.28 -12.67 13.76
N GLN A 87 -7.47 -12.38 12.47
CA GLN A 87 -7.25 -13.36 11.39
C GLN A 87 -5.79 -13.82 11.31
N ILE A 88 -4.83 -12.89 11.38
CA ILE A 88 -3.40 -13.20 11.39
C ILE A 88 -3.04 -14.06 12.61
N LYS A 89 -3.59 -13.73 13.80
CA LYS A 89 -3.34 -14.52 15.02
C LYS A 89 -3.88 -15.94 14.90
N SER A 90 -5.14 -16.09 14.49
CA SER A 90 -5.74 -17.42 14.27
C SER A 90 -5.02 -18.21 13.20
N PHE A 91 -4.56 -17.54 12.13
CA PHE A 91 -3.83 -18.20 11.06
C PHE A 91 -2.42 -18.61 11.50
N SER A 92 -1.68 -17.74 12.19
CA SER A 92 -0.37 -18.05 12.76
C SER A 92 -0.44 -19.26 13.70
N GLN A 93 -1.49 -19.34 14.53
CA GLN A 93 -1.75 -20.53 15.35
C GLN A 93 -2.00 -21.79 14.53
N LYS A 94 -2.71 -21.70 13.39
CA LYS A 94 -2.91 -22.84 12.48
C LYS A 94 -1.62 -23.28 11.80
N ILE A 95 -0.75 -22.36 11.40
CA ILE A 95 0.58 -22.68 10.83
C ILE A 95 1.45 -23.45 11.82
N GLN A 96 1.35 -23.11 13.11
CA GLN A 96 2.13 -23.73 14.18
C GLN A 96 1.61 -25.12 14.59
N ARG A 97 0.41 -25.51 14.16
CA ARG A 97 -0.18 -26.82 14.47
C ARG A 97 0.40 -27.90 13.57
N ASP A 98 0.51 -29.11 14.12
CA ASP A 98 0.98 -30.28 13.39
C ASP A 98 0.09 -30.62 12.20
N ASP A 99 -1.22 -30.34 12.27
CA ASP A 99 -2.17 -30.53 11.17
C ASP A 99 -1.76 -29.79 9.89
N PHE A 100 -1.12 -28.62 10.00
CA PHE A 100 -0.62 -27.87 8.84
C PHE A 100 0.57 -28.58 8.20
N SER A 101 1.52 -29.04 9.02
CA SER A 101 2.66 -29.84 8.54
C SER A 101 2.17 -31.10 7.84
N THR A 102 1.23 -31.82 8.43
CA THR A 102 0.60 -33.03 7.86
C THR A 102 -0.15 -32.73 6.56
N SER A 103 -0.85 -31.59 6.47
CA SER A 103 -1.59 -31.20 5.26
C SER A 103 -0.64 -30.87 4.10
N ILE A 104 0.46 -30.18 4.38
CA ILE A 104 1.49 -29.87 3.38
C ILE A 104 2.29 -31.13 3.00
N GLU A 105 2.52 -32.03 3.94
CA GLU A 105 3.14 -33.32 3.69
C GLU A 105 2.27 -34.18 2.76
N ASN A 106 0.97 -34.31 3.05
CA ASN A 106 0.02 -35.02 2.20
C ASN A 106 -0.08 -34.39 0.80
N LEU A 107 -0.04 -33.06 0.71
CA LEU A 107 -0.01 -32.36 -0.57
C LEU A 107 1.30 -32.63 -1.34
N SER A 108 2.44 -32.59 -0.64
CA SER A 108 3.77 -32.90 -1.19
C SER A 108 3.81 -34.33 -1.75
N ILE A 109 3.27 -35.29 -1.00
CA ILE A 109 3.14 -36.69 -1.42
C ILE A 109 2.24 -36.80 -2.64
N GLY A 110 1.04 -36.22 -2.62
CA GLY A 110 0.13 -36.25 -3.77
C GLY A 110 0.69 -35.59 -5.03
N ILE A 111 1.49 -34.52 -4.89
CA ILE A 111 2.21 -33.89 -6.00
C ILE A 111 3.32 -34.83 -6.53
N LYS A 112 4.11 -35.45 -5.63
CA LYS A 112 5.14 -36.43 -6.03
C LYS A 112 4.56 -37.64 -6.75
N GLU A 113 3.43 -38.15 -6.28
CA GLU A 113 2.72 -39.28 -6.89
C GLU A 113 2.09 -38.94 -8.24
N SER A 114 1.70 -37.68 -8.45
CA SER A 114 1.13 -37.19 -9.72
C SER A 114 2.20 -36.84 -10.77
N LEU A 115 3.48 -36.83 -10.40
CA LEU A 115 4.59 -36.46 -11.27
C LEU A 115 5.31 -37.69 -11.85
N PRO A 116 5.75 -37.66 -13.12
CA PRO A 116 6.59 -38.72 -13.68
C PRO A 116 7.90 -38.87 -12.88
N ASN A 117 8.40 -40.09 -12.75
CA ASN A 117 9.60 -40.42 -11.94
C ASN A 117 10.85 -39.59 -12.30
N SER A 118 10.95 -39.06 -13.53
CA SER A 118 12.03 -38.17 -13.96
C SER A 118 11.99 -36.79 -13.28
N ILE A 119 10.82 -36.36 -12.78
CA ILE A 119 10.58 -35.03 -12.18
C ILE A 119 10.37 -35.15 -10.66
N SER A 120 9.85 -36.27 -10.16
CA SER A 120 9.59 -36.44 -8.71
C SER A 120 10.86 -36.34 -7.85
N ASN A 121 12.01 -36.69 -8.41
CA ASN A 121 13.34 -36.54 -7.76
C ASN A 121 13.82 -35.08 -7.67
N MET A 122 13.22 -34.15 -8.42
CA MET A 122 13.50 -32.71 -8.33
C MET A 122 12.62 -32.02 -7.27
N VAL A 123 11.54 -32.68 -6.82
CA VAL A 123 10.65 -32.13 -5.78
C VAL A 123 11.35 -32.25 -4.42
N PRO A 124 11.57 -31.12 -3.71
CA PRO A 124 12.20 -31.12 -2.39
C PRO A 124 11.48 -32.04 -1.40
N GLU A 125 12.19 -32.50 -0.38
CA GLU A 125 11.56 -33.25 0.70
C GLU A 125 10.45 -32.43 1.39
N SER A 126 9.40 -33.13 1.85
CA SER A 126 8.20 -32.53 2.44
C SER A 126 8.55 -31.55 3.57
N GLU A 127 9.57 -31.83 4.37
CA GLU A 127 10.05 -30.97 5.46
C GLU A 127 10.56 -29.60 4.95
N LYS A 128 11.26 -29.60 3.81
CA LYS A 128 11.73 -28.37 3.15
C LYS A 128 10.56 -27.60 2.53
N ILE A 129 9.56 -28.30 1.98
CA ILE A 129 8.33 -27.68 1.45
C ILE A 129 7.50 -27.05 2.58
N ILE A 130 7.36 -27.72 3.73
CA ILE A 130 6.70 -27.18 4.93
C ILE A 130 7.39 -25.88 5.35
N THR A 131 8.72 -25.87 5.40
CA THR A 131 9.49 -24.69 5.81
C THR A 131 9.30 -23.52 4.83
N ILE A 132 9.32 -23.79 3.52
CA ILE A 132 9.06 -22.77 2.49
C ILE A 132 7.64 -22.22 2.60
N ALA A 133 6.64 -23.09 2.77
CA ALA A 133 5.25 -22.68 2.95
C ALA A 133 5.06 -21.80 4.19
N LYS A 134 5.68 -22.18 5.33
CA LYS A 134 5.67 -21.36 6.55
C LYS A 134 6.28 -19.99 6.33
N ASN A 135 7.46 -19.93 5.73
CA ASN A 135 8.19 -18.66 5.51
C ASN A 135 7.48 -17.75 4.51
N SER A 136 7.01 -18.28 3.39
CA SER A 136 6.26 -17.50 2.39
C SER A 136 4.99 -16.90 2.99
N MET A 137 4.30 -17.64 3.85
CA MET A 137 3.10 -17.15 4.50
C MET A 137 3.38 -16.06 5.54
N LEU A 138 4.48 -16.18 6.28
CA LEU A 138 4.97 -15.12 7.16
C LEU A 138 5.33 -13.85 6.39
N GLU A 139 5.98 -13.96 5.23
CA GLU A 139 6.28 -12.83 4.35
C GLU A 139 5.01 -12.14 3.82
N VAL A 140 3.98 -12.89 3.45
CA VAL A 140 2.68 -12.32 3.04
C VAL A 140 2.07 -11.53 4.19
N PHE A 141 2.09 -12.05 5.42
CA PHE A 141 1.58 -11.31 6.57
C PHE A 141 2.38 -10.04 6.87
N GLN A 142 3.71 -10.10 6.78
CA GLN A 142 4.55 -8.91 6.93
C GLN A 142 4.26 -7.88 5.84
N SER A 143 4.05 -8.33 4.60
CA SER A 143 3.67 -7.46 3.48
C SER A 143 2.32 -6.78 3.72
N VAL A 144 1.31 -7.52 4.18
CA VAL A 144 0.00 -6.96 4.55
C VAL A 144 0.12 -5.97 5.71
N LEU A 145 0.94 -6.27 6.73
CA LEU A 145 1.21 -5.34 7.82
C LEU A 145 1.90 -4.05 7.32
N SER A 146 2.85 -4.19 6.39
CA SER A 146 3.56 -3.04 5.81
C SER A 146 2.62 -2.16 4.97
N LEU A 147 1.69 -2.76 4.21
CA LEU A 147 0.64 -2.05 3.49
C LEU A 147 -0.31 -1.32 4.44
N LEU A 148 -0.67 -1.94 5.55
CA LEU A 148 -1.46 -1.31 6.61
C LEU A 148 -0.77 -0.08 7.21
N SER A 149 0.53 -0.21 7.47
CA SER A 149 1.34 0.90 7.96
C SER A 149 1.43 2.03 6.93
N SER A 150 1.67 1.70 5.66
CA SER A 150 1.71 2.66 4.56
C SER A 150 0.36 3.35 4.34
N ALA A 151 -0.74 2.61 4.39
CA ALA A 151 -2.09 3.17 4.27
C ALA A 151 -2.40 4.10 5.44
N GLY A 152 -2.02 3.73 6.66
CA GLY A 152 -2.14 4.59 7.84
C GLY A 152 -1.38 5.92 7.67
N SER A 153 -0.15 5.86 7.16
CA SER A 153 0.63 7.07 6.83
C SER A 153 -0.04 7.93 5.77
N PHE A 154 -0.58 7.31 4.70
CA PHE A 154 -1.34 8.02 3.67
C PHE A 154 -2.59 8.72 4.22
N PHE A 155 -3.36 8.05 5.08
CA PHE A 155 -4.51 8.66 5.75
C PHE A 155 -4.08 9.84 6.61
N PHE A 156 -3.02 9.69 7.41
CA PHE A 156 -2.50 10.77 8.24
C PHE A 156 -2.08 12.00 7.41
N VAL A 157 -1.35 11.80 6.32
CA VAL A 157 -0.93 12.87 5.41
C VAL A 157 -2.16 13.54 4.76
N SER A 158 -3.13 12.74 4.31
CA SER A 158 -4.37 13.26 3.72
C SER A 158 -5.18 14.09 4.72
N PHE A 159 -5.25 13.66 5.99
CA PHE A 159 -5.89 14.44 7.07
C PHE A 159 -5.16 15.75 7.35
N MET A 160 -3.83 15.72 7.46
CA MET A 160 -3.04 16.93 7.66
C MET A 160 -3.28 17.93 6.53
N VAL A 161 -3.21 17.47 5.28
CA VAL A 161 -3.49 18.30 4.10
C VAL A 161 -4.91 18.89 4.14
N LEU A 162 -5.92 18.10 4.51
CA LEU A 162 -7.29 18.58 4.65
C LEU A 162 -7.44 19.64 5.74
N ILE A 163 -6.81 19.45 6.89
CA ILE A 163 -6.82 20.42 8.00
C ILE A 163 -6.18 21.73 7.51
N PHE A 164 -4.99 21.67 6.91
CA PHE A 164 -4.27 22.86 6.46
C PHE A 164 -4.99 23.61 5.33
N THR A 165 -5.59 22.90 4.37
CA THR A 165 -6.35 23.52 3.27
C THR A 165 -7.70 24.07 3.72
N SER A 166 -8.33 23.50 4.75
CA SER A 166 -9.63 23.98 5.23
C SER A 166 -9.51 25.18 6.18
N PHE A 167 -8.34 25.38 6.80
CA PHE A 167 -8.06 26.48 7.72
C PHE A 167 -7.50 27.74 7.05
N PHE A 168 -7.03 27.64 5.80
CA PHE A 168 -6.45 28.74 5.00
C PHE A 168 -7.38 29.11 3.85
#